data_AF-Q2FT83-F1
#
_entry.id   AF-Q2FT83-F1
#
_cell.length_a   1.000
_cell.length_b   1.000
_cell.length_c   1.000
_cell.angle_alpha   90.00
_cell.angle_beta   90.00
_cell.angle_gamma   90.00
#
_symmetry.space_group_name_H-M   'P 1'
#
loop_
_entity.id
_entity.type
_entity.pdbx_description
1 polymer ?
#
loop_
_entity_poly.entity_id
_entity_poly.type
_entity_poly.pdbx_seq_one_letter_code
_entity_poly.pdbx_strand_id
1 'polypeptide(L)'
;MDAFLPEDISPQTTDEKPHPLLKYLKGFQAGYEFSELSPEEQSLSTEIIDDFSYYMWLYQDQTPGNWTKDGVERTLLIHYPRSLIHCEEYILAVPIILSRFFAYCASDNQMIGEEDLPDHMPALTTQYYCRMDESQYWGPRKAFIFLALAAGVDSSRDDAMSTFIYRFIQNQVPGKDEQTIRSLTHVLYEWLFPFSDSRELASLDPDSYRHCAPVISTLIKYLVIGCGIPPMEWTGADISRSLTDLLITSPDLENRQHYIVPILLSFFTFLSKEQLQPHADEICHVLASPDRKI
;
A
#
# COMPACT_ATOMS: atom_id res chain seq x y z
N MET A 1 -17.38 -15.39 1.58
CA MET A 1 -16.30 -15.48 0.57
C MET A 1 -15.24 -14.60 1.16
N ASP A 2 -14.44 -15.21 2.05
CA ASP A 2 -13.71 -14.46 3.06
C ASP A 2 -12.43 -13.96 2.41
N ALA A 3 -12.35 -12.64 2.29
CA ALA A 3 -11.24 -11.97 1.67
C ALA A 3 -9.95 -12.21 2.45
N PHE A 4 -8.86 -12.22 1.69
CA PHE A 4 -7.49 -12.48 2.05
C PHE A 4 -6.95 -11.41 3.03
N LEU A 5 -7.39 -11.41 4.27
CA LEU A 5 -6.68 -10.72 5.34
C LEU A 5 -5.54 -11.66 5.80
N PRO A 6 -4.27 -11.22 5.75
CA PRO A 6 -3.25 -11.83 6.61
C PRO A 6 -3.81 -11.83 8.04
N GLU A 7 -3.60 -12.91 8.78
CA GLU A 7 -3.99 -13.05 10.17
C GLU A 7 -3.83 -11.71 10.92
N ASP A 8 -4.97 -11.19 11.36
CA ASP A 8 -5.16 -10.19 12.41
C ASP A 8 -3.87 -9.46 12.83
N ILE A 9 -3.43 -8.49 12.02
CA ILE A 9 -2.46 -7.49 12.44
C ILE A 9 -3.18 -6.37 13.22
N SER A 10 -4.24 -6.72 13.97
CA SER A 10 -4.65 -5.92 15.10
C SER A 10 -3.49 -5.92 16.09
N PRO A 11 -2.92 -4.76 16.44
CA PRO A 11 -1.93 -4.72 17.49
C PRO A 11 -2.59 -5.28 18.77
N GLN A 12 -2.01 -6.34 19.33
CA GLN A 12 -2.26 -6.70 20.73
C GLN A 12 -1.70 -5.57 21.59
N THR A 13 -2.42 -4.45 21.68
CA THR A 13 -2.07 -3.32 22.53
C THR A 13 -2.37 -3.72 23.96
N THR A 14 -1.31 -4.01 24.71
CA THR A 14 -1.32 -4.27 26.16
C THR A 14 -1.56 -3.02 27.01
N ASP A 15 -2.39 -2.08 26.55
CA ASP A 15 -2.79 -0.91 27.34
C ASP A 15 -4.26 -0.57 27.03
N GLU A 16 -5.17 -0.98 27.91
CA GLU A 16 -6.63 -0.85 27.80
C GLU A 16 -7.10 0.61 27.94
N LYS A 17 -6.76 1.45 26.96
CA LYS A 17 -7.58 2.63 26.64
C LYS A 17 -8.52 2.23 25.50
N PRO A 18 -9.83 2.48 25.60
CA PRO A 18 -10.74 2.15 24.50
C PRO A 18 -10.28 2.85 23.23
N HIS A 19 -10.19 2.09 22.13
CA HIS A 19 -9.81 2.59 20.81
C HIS A 19 -10.63 3.86 20.50
N PRO A 20 -10.01 4.99 20.11
CA PRO A 20 -10.72 6.27 19.94
C PRO A 20 -11.96 6.19 19.06
N LEU A 21 -12.00 5.26 18.10
CA LEU A 21 -13.12 5.02 17.19
C LEU A 21 -14.37 4.46 17.87
N LEU A 22 -14.22 3.69 18.96
CA LEU A 22 -15.32 2.92 19.56
C LEU A 22 -16.48 3.82 20.02
N LYS A 23 -16.16 5.04 20.51
CA LYS A 23 -17.17 6.04 20.89
C LYS A 23 -18.00 6.47 19.68
N TYR A 24 -17.35 6.75 18.56
CA TYR A 24 -18.01 7.21 17.34
C TYR A 24 -18.86 6.09 16.72
N LEU A 25 -18.35 4.87 16.66
CA LEU A 25 -19.10 3.70 16.16
C LEU A 25 -20.38 3.45 16.96
N LYS A 26 -20.28 3.43 18.30
CA LYS A 26 -21.46 3.22 19.16
C LYS A 26 -22.51 4.30 19.00
N GLY A 27 -22.08 5.56 18.88
CA GLY A 27 -22.99 6.67 18.67
C GLY A 27 -23.63 6.64 17.29
N PHE A 28 -22.86 6.34 16.23
CA PHE A 28 -23.36 6.17 14.88
C PHE A 28 -24.42 5.06 14.80
N GLN A 29 -24.12 3.88 15.36
CA GLN A 29 -25.03 2.72 15.37
C GLN A 29 -26.33 2.97 16.13
N ALA A 30 -26.34 3.91 17.08
CA ALA A 30 -27.54 4.33 17.80
C ALA A 30 -28.28 5.48 17.11
N GLY A 31 -27.68 6.08 16.07
CA GLY A 31 -28.15 7.28 15.38
C GLY A 31 -29.10 7.02 14.21
N TYR A 32 -29.72 8.10 13.73
CA TYR A 32 -30.63 8.06 12.59
C TYR A 32 -29.89 7.67 11.30
N GLU A 33 -28.68 8.17 11.10
CA GLU A 33 -27.87 7.98 9.91
C GLU A 33 -27.53 6.50 9.67
N PHE A 34 -27.34 5.71 10.73
CA PHE A 34 -27.15 4.27 10.64
C PHE A 34 -28.47 3.53 10.34
N SER A 35 -29.58 3.96 10.93
CA SER A 35 -30.88 3.32 10.69
C SER A 35 -31.38 3.45 9.24
N GLU A 36 -30.85 4.43 8.50
CA GLU A 36 -31.14 4.67 7.09
C GLU A 36 -30.27 3.83 6.12
N LEU A 37 -29.27 3.12 6.64
CA LEU A 37 -28.52 2.14 5.85
C LEU A 37 -29.37 0.88 5.61
N SER A 38 -29.16 0.22 4.47
CA SER A 38 -29.74 -1.11 4.23
C SER A 38 -29.20 -2.15 5.23
N PRO A 39 -29.90 -3.28 5.47
CA PRO A 39 -29.40 -4.33 6.37
C PRO A 39 -28.00 -4.83 6.00
N GLU A 40 -27.72 -4.94 4.70
CA GLU A 40 -26.40 -5.32 4.18
C GLU A 40 -25.34 -4.25 4.52
N GLU A 41 -25.63 -2.97 4.28
CA GLU A 41 -24.73 -1.86 4.62
C GLU A 41 -24.49 -1.74 6.13
N GLN A 42 -25.52 -1.94 6.95
CA GLN A 42 -25.40 -1.97 8.42
C GLN A 42 -24.46 -3.07 8.88
N SER A 43 -24.50 -4.24 8.23
CA SER A 43 -23.62 -5.37 8.56
C SER A 43 -22.15 -5.08 8.24
N LEU A 44 -21.89 -4.33 7.16
CA LEU A 44 -20.55 -3.96 6.71
C LEU A 44 -20.01 -2.70 7.38
N SER A 45 -20.86 -1.87 7.99
CA SER A 45 -20.48 -0.51 8.39
C SER A 45 -19.34 -0.47 9.40
N THR A 46 -19.32 -1.43 10.34
CA THR A 46 -18.29 -1.48 11.38
C THR A 46 -16.93 -1.73 10.76
N GLU A 47 -16.84 -2.74 9.90
CA GLU A 47 -15.61 -3.12 9.19
C GLU A 47 -15.12 -1.97 8.31
N ILE A 48 -16.01 -1.39 7.49
CA ILE A 48 -15.67 -0.26 6.60
C ILE A 48 -15.14 0.96 7.35
N ILE A 49 -15.77 1.32 8.48
CA ILE A 49 -15.36 2.48 9.27
C ILE A 49 -14.04 2.19 10.01
N ASP A 50 -13.83 0.96 10.46
CA ASP A 50 -12.59 0.54 11.13
C ASP A 50 -11.41 0.53 10.15
N ASP A 51 -11.59 -0.10 8.98
CA ASP A 51 -10.59 -0.08 7.90
C ASP A 51 -10.27 1.34 7.47
N PHE A 52 -11.28 2.20 7.31
CA PHE A 52 -11.07 3.60 6.97
C PHE A 52 -10.24 4.32 8.03
N SER A 53 -10.57 4.10 9.31
CA SER A 53 -9.84 4.67 10.43
C SER A 53 -8.39 4.18 10.49
N TYR A 54 -8.17 2.89 10.21
CA TYR A 54 -6.84 2.30 10.12
C TYR A 54 -6.02 2.95 9.01
N TYR A 55 -6.57 3.12 7.81
CA TYR A 55 -5.88 3.78 6.70
C TYR A 55 -5.58 5.25 6.96
N MET A 56 -6.51 5.98 7.58
CA MET A 56 -6.30 7.37 8.01
C MET A 56 -5.15 7.47 9.02
N TRP A 57 -5.12 6.58 10.01
CA TRP A 57 -4.02 6.53 10.98
C TRP A 57 -2.70 6.12 10.33
N LEU A 58 -2.73 5.08 9.49
CA LEU A 58 -1.54 4.50 8.89
C LEU A 58 -0.87 5.50 7.94
N TYR A 59 -1.62 6.12 7.04
CA TYR A 59 -1.03 6.90 5.95
C TYR A 59 -1.12 8.41 6.13
N GLN A 60 -2.02 8.90 6.99
CA GLN A 60 -2.22 10.34 7.20
C GLN A 60 -1.86 10.79 8.62
N ASP A 61 -1.52 9.84 9.52
CA ASP A 61 -1.33 10.10 10.96
C ASP A 61 -2.56 10.77 11.60
N GLN A 62 -3.75 10.42 11.11
CA GLN A 62 -5.03 11.00 11.51
C GLN A 62 -5.89 9.98 12.27
N THR A 63 -6.54 10.43 13.33
CA THR A 63 -7.43 9.66 14.22
C THR A 63 -8.82 10.30 14.29
N PRO A 64 -9.87 9.57 14.67
CA PRO A 64 -11.22 10.13 14.76
C PRO A 64 -11.26 11.44 15.56
N GLY A 65 -11.75 12.50 14.91
CA GLY A 65 -11.82 13.86 15.48
C GLY A 65 -10.74 14.83 14.99
N ASN A 66 -9.72 14.36 14.25
CA ASN A 66 -8.76 15.22 13.55
C ASN A 66 -8.67 14.92 12.04
N TRP A 67 -9.63 14.16 11.50
CA TRP A 67 -9.69 13.84 10.09
C TRP A 67 -9.90 15.12 9.27
N THR A 68 -9.22 15.19 8.12
CA THR A 68 -9.23 16.34 7.22
C THR A 68 -9.74 15.91 5.85
N LYS A 69 -10.27 16.86 5.07
CA LYS A 69 -10.70 16.61 3.69
C LYS A 69 -9.61 16.00 2.82
N ASP A 70 -8.38 16.55 2.87
CA ASP A 70 -7.25 16.00 2.11
C ASP A 70 -6.91 14.56 2.56
N GLY A 71 -6.97 14.28 3.86
CA GLY A 71 -6.78 12.93 4.38
C GLY A 71 -7.83 11.94 3.85
N VAL A 72 -9.11 12.33 3.88
CA VAL A 72 -10.21 11.51 3.34
C VAL A 72 -10.04 11.29 1.82
N GLU A 73 -9.76 12.35 1.07
CA GLU A 73 -9.58 12.29 -0.38
C GLU A 73 -8.40 11.39 -0.75
N ARG A 74 -7.25 11.54 -0.10
CA ARG A 74 -6.08 10.69 -0.32
C ARG A 74 -6.36 9.23 0.03
N THR A 75 -7.05 8.98 1.14
CA THR A 75 -7.41 7.61 1.54
C THR A 75 -8.31 6.95 0.50
N LEU A 76 -9.37 7.62 0.07
CA LEU A 76 -10.33 7.06 -0.88
C LEU A 76 -9.79 7.00 -2.31
N LEU A 77 -9.02 7.99 -2.75
CA LEU A 77 -8.62 8.11 -4.16
C LEU A 77 -7.19 7.62 -4.45
N ILE A 78 -6.39 7.33 -3.42
CA ILE A 78 -5.02 6.84 -3.58
C ILE A 78 -4.85 5.51 -2.84
N HIS A 79 -5.07 5.49 -1.53
CA HIS A 79 -4.70 4.33 -0.72
C HIS A 79 -5.63 3.14 -0.92
N TYR A 80 -6.94 3.36 -0.95
CA TYR A 80 -7.91 2.29 -1.21
C TYR A 80 -7.72 1.68 -2.62
N PRO A 81 -7.67 2.48 -3.71
CA PRO A 81 -7.34 1.98 -5.04
C PRO A 81 -6.04 1.18 -5.07
N ARG A 82 -5.02 1.63 -4.33
CA ARG A 82 -3.71 0.98 -4.26
C ARG A 82 -3.77 -0.39 -3.56
N SER A 83 -4.33 -0.46 -2.35
CA SER A 83 -4.09 -1.61 -1.46
C SER A 83 -5.35 -2.34 -0.99
N LEU A 84 -6.53 -1.70 -1.01
CA LEU A 84 -7.75 -2.35 -0.53
C LEU A 84 -8.21 -3.44 -1.52
N ILE A 85 -8.41 -4.64 -0.99
CA ILE A 85 -8.86 -5.83 -1.72
C ILE A 85 -10.05 -6.43 -0.99
N HIS A 86 -11.25 -6.16 -1.48
CA HIS A 86 -12.51 -6.72 -0.96
C HIS A 86 -13.45 -7.08 -2.12
N CYS A 87 -14.55 -7.75 -1.78
CA CYS A 87 -15.61 -8.05 -2.73
C CYS A 87 -16.32 -6.78 -3.23
N GLU A 88 -17.01 -6.90 -4.36
CA GLU A 88 -17.70 -5.78 -5.01
C GLU A 88 -18.74 -5.14 -4.08
N GLU A 89 -19.47 -5.94 -3.30
CA GLU A 89 -20.48 -5.46 -2.36
C GLU A 89 -19.87 -4.53 -1.31
N TYR A 90 -18.69 -4.87 -0.77
CA TYR A 90 -17.96 -4.02 0.15
C TYR A 90 -17.54 -2.72 -0.53
N ILE A 91 -16.94 -2.80 -1.73
CA ILE A 91 -16.46 -1.61 -2.46
C ILE A 91 -17.61 -0.65 -2.74
N LEU A 92 -18.76 -1.15 -3.18
CA LEU A 92 -19.95 -0.32 -3.43
C LEU A 92 -20.53 0.30 -2.15
N ALA A 93 -20.39 -0.36 -1.01
CA ALA A 93 -20.91 0.13 0.26
C ALA A 93 -20.04 1.25 0.89
N VAL A 94 -18.74 1.30 0.58
CA VAL A 94 -17.78 2.25 1.19
C VAL A 94 -18.26 3.71 1.12
N PRO A 95 -18.54 4.31 -0.07
CA PRO A 95 -18.91 5.72 -0.11
C PRO A 95 -20.26 6.01 0.57
N ILE A 96 -21.19 5.05 0.54
CA ILE A 96 -22.53 5.18 1.15
C ILE A 96 -22.39 5.27 2.67
N ILE A 97 -21.70 4.29 3.25
CA ILE A 97 -21.51 4.18 4.69
C ILE A 97 -20.68 5.35 5.22
N LEU A 98 -19.57 5.70 4.56
CA LEU A 98 -18.74 6.82 5.00
C LEU A 98 -19.49 8.16 4.89
N SER A 99 -20.32 8.36 3.87
CA SER A 99 -21.16 9.57 3.77
C SER A 99 -22.12 9.69 4.96
N ARG A 100 -22.78 8.59 5.35
CA ARG A 100 -23.68 8.57 6.52
C ARG A 100 -22.91 8.76 7.82
N PHE A 101 -21.75 8.13 7.95
CA PHE A 101 -20.91 8.27 9.13
C PHE A 101 -20.42 9.71 9.31
N PHE A 102 -19.96 10.37 8.24
CA PHE A 102 -19.56 11.79 8.30
C PHE A 102 -20.74 12.71 8.59
N ALA A 103 -21.93 12.43 8.05
CA ALA A 103 -23.13 13.19 8.38
C ALA A 103 -23.48 13.10 9.87
N TYR A 104 -23.40 11.91 10.46
CA TYR A 104 -23.54 11.70 11.92
C TYR A 104 -22.48 12.48 12.71
N CYS A 105 -21.22 12.40 12.29
CA CYS A 105 -20.11 13.09 12.96
C CYS A 105 -20.28 14.63 12.94
N ALA A 106 -20.86 15.17 11.85
CA ALA A 106 -21.18 16.59 11.72
C ALA A 106 -22.40 16.99 12.58
N SER A 107 -23.45 16.17 12.61
CA SER A 107 -24.70 16.50 13.34
C SER A 107 -24.52 16.50 14.86
N ASP A 108 -23.62 15.69 15.40
CA ASP A 108 -23.35 15.60 16.85
C ASP A 108 -22.13 16.46 17.31
N ASN A 109 -21.63 17.37 16.46
CA ASN A 109 -20.46 18.22 16.74
C ASN A 109 -19.21 17.41 17.19
N GLN A 110 -19.13 16.12 16.84
CA GLN A 110 -18.05 15.25 17.31
C GLN A 110 -16.79 15.33 16.45
N MET A 111 -16.86 15.94 15.27
CA MET A 111 -15.69 16.25 14.46
C MET A 111 -15.31 17.72 14.56
N ILE A 112 -14.23 18.00 15.29
CA ILE A 112 -13.55 19.30 15.27
C ILE A 112 -12.56 19.26 14.09
N GLY A 113 -13.07 19.45 12.87
CA GLY A 113 -12.24 19.39 11.67
C GLY A 113 -13.09 19.39 10.41
N GLU A 114 -13.35 20.60 9.90
CA GLU A 114 -13.99 20.91 8.61
C GLU A 114 -15.49 20.56 8.48
N GLU A 115 -16.33 21.60 8.55
CA GLU A 115 -17.80 21.56 8.46
C GLU A 115 -18.35 21.01 7.12
N ASP A 116 -17.48 20.66 6.15
CA ASP A 116 -17.85 20.38 4.75
C ASP A 116 -17.58 18.92 4.29
N LEU A 117 -17.13 18.01 5.16
CA LEU A 117 -16.83 16.62 4.77
C LEU A 117 -18.02 15.85 4.17
N PRO A 118 -19.25 15.91 4.73
CA PRO A 118 -20.42 15.25 4.13
C PRO A 118 -20.74 15.77 2.72
N ASP A 119 -20.60 17.08 2.50
CA ASP A 119 -20.85 17.73 1.21
C ASP A 119 -19.79 17.38 0.15
N HIS A 120 -18.63 16.89 0.58
CA HIS A 120 -17.54 16.50 -0.30
C HIS A 120 -17.68 15.09 -0.88
N MET A 121 -18.32 14.17 -0.15
CA MET A 121 -18.42 12.75 -0.52
C MET A 121 -19.07 12.47 -1.89
N PRO A 122 -20.14 13.19 -2.33
CA PRO A 122 -20.72 12.96 -3.65
C PRO A 122 -19.71 13.15 -4.79
N ALA A 123 -18.81 14.14 -4.68
CA ALA A 123 -17.78 14.39 -5.69
C ALA A 123 -16.69 13.31 -5.71
N LEU A 124 -16.38 12.74 -4.54
CA LEU A 124 -15.39 11.66 -4.40
C LEU A 124 -15.92 10.32 -4.90
N THR A 125 -17.21 10.04 -4.70
CA THR A 125 -17.82 8.72 -4.96
C THR A 125 -17.58 8.23 -6.39
N THR A 126 -17.79 9.09 -7.41
CA THR A 126 -17.57 8.70 -8.81
C THR A 126 -16.09 8.38 -9.07
N GLN A 127 -15.18 9.21 -8.57
CA GLN A 127 -13.74 9.00 -8.73
C GLN A 127 -13.27 7.75 -8.00
N TYR A 128 -13.82 7.49 -6.81
CA TYR A 128 -13.54 6.31 -6.02
C TYR A 128 -13.83 5.04 -6.83
N TYR A 129 -15.03 4.90 -7.39
CA TYR A 129 -15.37 3.71 -8.19
C TYR A 129 -14.48 3.56 -9.43
N CYS A 130 -14.23 4.64 -10.17
CA CYS A 130 -13.33 4.59 -11.32
C CYS A 130 -11.93 4.11 -10.93
N ARG A 131 -11.35 4.65 -9.85
CA ARG A 131 -9.98 4.30 -9.44
C ARG A 131 -9.88 2.91 -8.83
N MET A 132 -10.92 2.43 -8.15
CA MET A 132 -10.93 1.08 -7.59
C MET A 132 -10.83 0.00 -8.67
N ASP A 133 -11.45 0.22 -9.83
CA ASP A 133 -11.50 -0.74 -10.96
C ASP A 133 -10.31 -0.59 -11.93
N GLU A 134 -9.72 0.60 -12.02
CA GLU A 134 -8.64 0.88 -12.95
C GLU A 134 -7.26 0.40 -12.45
N SER A 135 -6.69 -0.61 -13.12
CA SER A 135 -5.43 -1.26 -12.74
C SER A 135 -4.21 -0.35 -12.68
N GLN A 136 -4.25 0.82 -13.32
CA GLN A 136 -3.19 1.83 -13.23
C GLN A 136 -3.06 2.46 -11.83
N TYR A 137 -4.08 2.35 -10.98
CA TYR A 137 -4.05 2.84 -9.59
C TYR A 137 -3.73 1.75 -8.58
N TRP A 138 -3.59 0.50 -9.00
CA TRP A 138 -3.33 -0.61 -8.09
C TRP A 138 -1.86 -0.67 -7.68
N GLY A 139 -1.63 -0.95 -6.41
CA GLY A 139 -0.31 -1.28 -5.90
C GLY A 139 0.14 -2.67 -6.40
N PRO A 140 1.46 -2.95 -6.41
CA PRO A 140 2.01 -4.24 -6.81
C PRO A 140 1.33 -5.46 -6.18
N ARG A 141 1.08 -5.44 -4.86
CA ARG A 141 0.42 -6.56 -4.16
C ARG A 141 -0.99 -6.79 -4.68
N LYS A 142 -1.82 -5.74 -4.75
CA LYS A 142 -3.20 -5.82 -5.26
C LYS A 142 -3.25 -6.30 -6.70
N ALA A 143 -2.45 -5.70 -7.58
CA ALA A 143 -2.38 -6.12 -8.98
C ALA A 143 -1.99 -7.59 -9.12
N PHE A 144 -1.06 -8.06 -8.29
CA PHE A 144 -0.64 -9.44 -8.30
C PHE A 144 -1.71 -10.41 -7.78
N ILE A 145 -2.43 -10.05 -6.71
CA ILE A 145 -3.55 -10.84 -6.19
C ILE A 145 -4.65 -10.96 -7.24
N PHE A 146 -5.03 -9.88 -7.92
CA PHE A 146 -6.01 -9.94 -9.01
C PHE A 146 -5.53 -10.79 -10.20
N LEU A 147 -4.24 -10.73 -10.53
CA LEU A 147 -3.66 -11.62 -11.54
C LEU A 147 -3.76 -13.10 -11.15
N ALA A 148 -3.48 -13.43 -9.88
CA ALA A 148 -3.61 -14.78 -9.36
C ALA A 148 -5.06 -15.28 -9.39
N LEU A 149 -6.01 -14.45 -8.95
CA LEU A 149 -7.44 -14.77 -8.99
C LEU A 149 -7.93 -14.98 -10.43
N ALA A 150 -7.52 -14.11 -11.37
CA ALA A 150 -7.84 -14.26 -12.79
C ALA A 150 -7.22 -15.53 -13.41
N ALA A 151 -6.10 -16.01 -12.88
CA ALA A 151 -5.49 -17.27 -13.25
C ALA A 151 -6.14 -18.51 -12.60
N GLY A 152 -7.21 -18.33 -11.81
CA GLY A 152 -7.93 -19.40 -11.14
C GLY A 152 -7.21 -19.93 -9.90
N VAL A 153 -6.32 -19.14 -9.28
CA VAL A 153 -5.68 -19.51 -8.03
C VAL A 153 -6.72 -19.53 -6.91
N ASP A 154 -6.90 -20.70 -6.31
CA ASP A 154 -7.74 -20.87 -5.13
C ASP A 154 -6.99 -20.35 -3.90
N SER A 155 -7.40 -19.16 -3.46
CA SER A 155 -6.80 -18.45 -2.34
C SER A 155 -7.09 -19.09 -0.98
N SER A 156 -8.01 -20.06 -0.89
CA SER A 156 -8.30 -20.77 0.37
C SER A 156 -7.22 -21.79 0.76
N ARG A 157 -6.24 -22.02 -0.12
CA ARG A 157 -5.13 -22.94 0.11
C ARG A 157 -3.87 -22.20 0.56
N ASP A 158 -3.32 -22.62 1.70
CA ASP A 158 -2.15 -22.01 2.37
C ASP A 158 -0.92 -21.80 1.45
N ASP A 159 -0.71 -22.67 0.46
CA ASP A 159 0.46 -22.66 -0.42
C ASP A 159 0.21 -22.10 -1.84
N ALA A 160 -1.04 -21.72 -2.14
CA ALA A 160 -1.43 -21.41 -3.52
C ALA A 160 -0.77 -20.13 -4.05
N MET A 161 -0.71 -19.08 -3.23
CA MET A 161 -0.11 -17.81 -3.62
C MET A 161 1.41 -17.91 -3.81
N SER A 162 2.11 -18.53 -2.86
CA SER A 162 3.57 -18.72 -2.95
C SER A 162 3.95 -19.61 -4.14
N THR A 163 3.17 -20.67 -4.40
CA THR A 163 3.33 -21.53 -5.59
C THR A 163 3.10 -20.75 -6.88
N PHE A 164 2.06 -19.91 -6.93
CA PHE A 164 1.77 -19.08 -8.09
C PHE A 164 2.89 -18.06 -8.36
N ILE A 165 3.40 -17.38 -7.33
CA ILE A 165 4.53 -16.46 -7.43
C ILE A 165 5.76 -17.15 -8.01
N TYR A 166 6.11 -18.30 -7.44
CA TYR A 166 7.28 -19.06 -7.89
C TYR A 166 7.17 -19.42 -9.38
N ARG A 167 6.01 -19.94 -9.81
CA ARG A 167 5.74 -20.27 -11.22
C ARG A 167 5.72 -19.04 -12.13
N PHE A 168 5.12 -17.94 -11.66
CA PHE A 168 5.11 -16.68 -12.39
C PHE A 168 6.54 -16.22 -12.67
N ILE A 169 7.40 -16.20 -11.66
CA ILE A 169 8.81 -15.81 -11.80
C ILE A 169 9.55 -16.76 -12.74
N GLN A 170 9.39 -18.07 -12.59
CA GLN A 170 9.99 -19.06 -13.50
C GLN A 170 9.66 -18.78 -14.97
N ASN A 171 8.42 -18.37 -15.26
CA ASN A 171 7.98 -18.04 -16.61
C ASN A 171 8.53 -16.70 -17.11
N GLN A 172 8.74 -15.72 -16.22
CA GLN A 172 9.30 -14.40 -16.58
C GLN A 172 10.82 -14.44 -16.83
N VAL A 173 11.54 -15.38 -16.21
CA VAL A 173 13.01 -15.50 -16.33
C VAL A 173 13.44 -16.91 -16.74
N PRO A 174 13.09 -17.35 -17.96
CA PRO A 174 13.32 -18.73 -18.39
C PRO A 174 14.81 -19.08 -18.42
N GLY A 175 15.14 -20.28 -17.95
CA GLY A 175 16.50 -20.82 -17.96
C GLY A 175 17.40 -20.34 -16.82
N LYS A 176 16.87 -19.58 -15.85
CA LYS A 176 17.59 -19.24 -14.62
C LYS A 176 17.57 -20.40 -13.63
N ASP A 177 18.62 -20.47 -12.82
CA ASP A 177 18.77 -21.50 -11.79
C ASP A 177 17.80 -21.29 -10.63
N GLU A 178 17.65 -22.33 -9.81
CA GLU A 178 16.70 -22.35 -8.69
C GLU A 178 17.02 -21.26 -7.65
N GLN A 179 18.30 -20.95 -7.40
CA GLN A 179 18.69 -19.93 -6.43
C GLN A 179 18.28 -18.53 -6.90
N THR A 180 18.44 -18.25 -8.20
CA THR A 180 17.94 -17.00 -8.81
C THR A 180 16.42 -16.87 -8.65
N ILE A 181 15.66 -17.92 -8.96
CA ILE A 181 14.19 -17.91 -8.85
C ILE A 181 13.76 -17.70 -7.39
N ARG A 182 14.40 -18.38 -6.44
CA ARG A 182 14.14 -18.21 -5.01
C ARG A 182 14.45 -16.79 -4.53
N SER A 183 15.55 -16.21 -4.99
CA SER A 183 15.93 -14.82 -4.68
C SER A 183 14.89 -13.82 -5.17
N LEU A 184 14.42 -13.97 -6.41
CA LEU A 184 13.36 -13.12 -6.96
C LEU A 184 12.02 -13.31 -6.23
N THR A 185 11.70 -14.55 -5.86
CA THR A 185 10.48 -14.88 -5.09
C THR A 185 10.50 -14.21 -3.73
N HIS A 186 11.64 -14.29 -3.04
CA HIS A 186 11.85 -13.64 -1.75
C HIS A 186 11.65 -12.13 -1.85
N VAL A 187 12.33 -11.46 -2.81
CA VAL A 187 12.17 -10.01 -2.96
C VAL A 187 10.74 -9.62 -3.31
N LEU A 188 10.06 -10.37 -4.19
CA LEU A 188 8.69 -10.02 -4.56
C LEU A 188 7.72 -10.15 -3.38
N TYR A 189 7.79 -11.27 -2.66
CA TYR A 189 6.82 -11.60 -1.62
C TYR A 189 7.14 -10.92 -0.28
N GLU A 190 8.39 -10.97 0.16
CA GLU A 190 8.79 -10.49 1.49
C GLU A 190 9.11 -8.99 1.50
N TRP A 191 9.50 -8.41 0.36
CA TRP A 191 9.93 -7.01 0.31
C TRP A 191 8.94 -6.14 -0.46
N LEU A 192 8.66 -6.46 -1.73
CA LEU A 192 7.86 -5.59 -2.61
C LEU A 192 6.38 -5.53 -2.21
N PHE A 193 5.77 -6.66 -1.84
CA PHE A 193 4.36 -6.66 -1.43
C PHE A 193 4.14 -5.88 -0.13
N PRO A 194 4.90 -6.13 0.97
CA PRO A 194 4.83 -5.29 2.17
C PRO A 194 5.16 -3.82 1.90
N PHE A 195 6.20 -3.54 1.10
CA PHE A 195 6.54 -2.16 0.72
C PHE A 195 5.39 -1.46 -0.02
N SER A 196 4.62 -2.19 -0.84
CA SER A 196 3.50 -1.61 -1.58
C SER A 196 2.36 -1.04 -0.71
N ASP A 197 2.28 -1.50 0.54
CA ASP A 197 1.32 -1.05 1.55
C ASP A 197 2.00 -0.25 2.67
N SER A 198 3.28 0.11 2.51
CA SER A 198 4.05 0.80 3.54
C SER A 198 3.73 2.31 3.63
N ARG A 199 4.03 2.90 4.79
CA ARG A 199 4.01 4.35 4.99
C ARG A 199 5.10 5.03 4.15
N GLU A 200 6.24 4.37 3.98
CA GLU A 200 7.38 4.84 3.19
C GLU A 200 6.98 5.07 1.74
N LEU A 201 6.26 4.13 1.12
CA LEU A 201 5.74 4.33 -0.23
C LEU A 201 4.66 5.41 -0.29
N ALA A 202 3.75 5.43 0.70
CA ALA A 202 2.68 6.44 0.76
C ALA A 202 3.19 7.88 0.94
N SER A 203 4.40 8.03 1.49
CA SER A 203 5.05 9.33 1.71
C SER A 203 5.71 9.93 0.47
N LEU A 204 5.87 9.14 -0.61
CA LEU A 204 6.39 9.63 -1.87
C LEU A 204 5.40 10.58 -2.55
N ASP A 205 5.94 11.52 -3.33
CA ASP A 205 5.10 12.35 -4.18
C ASP A 205 4.39 11.49 -5.26
N PRO A 206 3.18 11.87 -5.70
CA PRO A 206 2.43 11.10 -6.69
C PRO A 206 3.15 10.89 -8.03
N ASP A 207 4.04 11.80 -8.42
CA ASP A 207 4.80 11.70 -9.67
C ASP A 207 5.93 10.66 -9.58
N SER A 208 6.51 10.46 -8.40
CA SER A 208 7.47 9.39 -8.11
C SER A 208 6.78 8.03 -8.00
N TYR A 209 5.57 7.97 -7.44
CA TYR A 209 4.83 6.73 -7.22
C TYR A 209 4.69 5.87 -8.49
N ARG A 210 4.33 6.49 -9.62
CA ARG A 210 4.18 5.80 -10.92
C ARG A 210 5.47 5.14 -11.43
N HIS A 211 6.62 5.56 -10.92
CA HIS A 211 7.94 5.04 -11.29
C HIS A 211 8.49 4.00 -10.31
N CYS A 212 7.81 3.73 -9.18
CA CYS A 212 8.30 2.79 -8.18
C CYS A 212 8.54 1.39 -8.73
N ALA A 213 7.52 0.83 -9.41
CA ALA A 213 7.61 -0.51 -9.99
C ALA A 213 8.77 -0.66 -10.99
N PRO A 214 8.94 0.19 -12.02
CA PRO A 214 10.05 0.06 -12.97
C PRO A 214 11.43 0.32 -12.33
N VAL A 215 11.56 1.25 -11.38
CA VAL A 215 12.84 1.52 -10.70
C VAL A 215 13.29 0.31 -9.88
N ILE A 216 12.42 -0.19 -8.99
CA ILE A 216 12.77 -1.32 -8.13
C ILE A 216 12.96 -2.60 -8.96
N SER A 217 12.12 -2.84 -9.97
CA SER A 217 12.28 -3.99 -10.88
C SER A 217 13.60 -3.94 -11.65
N THR A 218 14.05 -2.76 -12.08
CA THR A 218 15.34 -2.59 -12.76
C THR A 218 16.51 -2.92 -11.84
N LEU A 219 16.46 -2.42 -10.59
CA LEU A 219 17.47 -2.72 -9.57
C LEU A 219 17.56 -4.24 -9.31
N ILE A 220 16.42 -4.88 -9.03
CA ILE A 220 16.34 -6.33 -8.77
C ILE A 220 16.88 -7.11 -9.96
N LYS A 221 16.45 -6.77 -11.17
CA LYS A 221 16.88 -7.45 -12.39
C LYS A 221 18.40 -7.38 -12.56
N TYR A 222 19.02 -6.24 -12.32
CA TYR A 222 20.47 -6.15 -12.44
C TYR A 222 21.19 -6.92 -11.35
N LEU A 223 20.86 -6.69 -10.07
CA LEU A 223 21.60 -7.30 -8.97
C LEU A 223 21.42 -8.83 -8.93
N VAL A 224 20.17 -9.30 -9.03
CA VAL A 224 19.89 -10.75 -8.93
C VAL A 224 20.20 -11.46 -10.25
N ILE A 225 19.76 -10.93 -11.39
CA ILE A 225 19.83 -11.67 -12.67
C ILE A 225 21.13 -11.37 -13.42
N GLY A 226 21.58 -10.11 -13.38
CA GLY A 226 22.78 -9.64 -14.07
C GLY A 226 24.06 -9.97 -13.30
N CYS A 227 24.10 -9.66 -12.00
CA CYS A 227 25.27 -9.85 -11.16
C CYS A 227 25.24 -11.16 -10.36
N GLY A 228 24.08 -11.80 -10.20
CA GLY A 228 23.95 -13.02 -9.41
C GLY A 228 24.08 -12.81 -7.90
N ILE A 229 23.90 -11.58 -7.42
CA ILE A 229 24.07 -11.23 -6.01
C ILE A 229 22.76 -11.50 -5.26
N PRO A 230 22.77 -12.39 -4.25
CA PRO A 230 21.60 -12.65 -3.42
C PRO A 230 21.10 -11.37 -2.71
N PRO A 231 19.78 -11.19 -2.51
CA PRO A 231 19.22 -9.98 -1.91
C PRO A 231 19.84 -9.59 -0.55
N MET A 232 20.11 -10.58 0.29
CA MET A 232 20.69 -10.39 1.62
C MET A 232 22.15 -9.93 1.61
N GLU A 233 22.83 -10.05 0.46
CA GLU A 233 24.25 -9.69 0.29
C GLU A 233 24.43 -8.32 -0.39
N TRP A 234 23.34 -7.64 -0.74
CA TRP A 234 23.44 -6.32 -1.38
C TRP A 234 24.10 -5.31 -0.43
N THR A 235 25.11 -4.60 -0.92
CA THR A 235 25.83 -3.56 -0.17
C THR A 235 25.60 -2.17 -0.76
N GLY A 236 25.98 -1.12 -0.01
CA GLY A 236 25.94 0.26 -0.54
C GLY A 236 26.78 0.44 -1.81
N ALA A 237 27.87 -0.34 -1.97
CA ALA A 237 28.70 -0.32 -3.16
C ALA A 237 27.99 -0.93 -4.38
N ASP A 238 27.22 -1.99 -4.21
CA ASP A 238 26.45 -2.62 -5.30
C ASP A 238 25.31 -1.73 -5.77
N ILE A 239 24.63 -1.06 -4.83
CA ILE A 239 23.60 -0.05 -5.14
C ILE A 239 24.22 1.14 -5.88
N SER A 240 25.36 1.66 -5.41
CA SER A 240 26.06 2.75 -6.09
C SER A 240 26.44 2.39 -7.53
N ARG A 241 27.01 1.19 -7.74
CA ARG A 241 27.34 0.71 -9.08
C ARG A 241 26.10 0.58 -9.97
N SER A 242 25.00 0.03 -9.43
CA SER A 242 23.74 -0.13 -10.16
C SER A 242 23.15 1.21 -10.61
N LEU A 243 23.22 2.23 -9.75
CA LEU A 243 22.82 3.59 -10.09
C LEU A 243 23.65 4.12 -11.27
N THR A 244 24.98 3.92 -11.24
CA THR A 244 25.89 4.38 -12.29
C THR A 244 25.66 3.66 -13.63
N ASP A 245 25.48 2.33 -13.61
CA ASP A 245 25.44 1.53 -14.84
C ASP A 245 24.07 1.54 -15.53
N LEU A 246 22.97 1.51 -14.77
CA LEU A 246 21.62 1.28 -15.30
C LEU A 246 20.78 2.53 -15.48
N LEU A 247 21.01 3.56 -14.67
CA LEU A 247 20.10 4.70 -14.55
C LEU A 247 20.65 5.98 -15.22
N ILE A 248 21.94 5.97 -15.60
CA ILE A 248 22.67 7.11 -16.18
C ILE A 248 22.90 6.98 -17.70
N THR A 249 22.72 5.81 -18.32
CA THR A 249 22.98 5.64 -19.77
C THR A 249 21.88 6.21 -20.70
N SER A 250 20.93 6.98 -20.18
CA SER A 250 19.83 7.59 -20.94
C SER A 250 19.94 9.12 -20.96
N PRO A 251 19.70 9.80 -22.11
CA PRO A 251 19.97 11.23 -22.30
C PRO A 251 19.12 12.21 -21.45
N ASP A 252 18.35 11.74 -20.47
CA ASP A 252 17.42 12.52 -19.66
C ASP A 252 17.74 12.44 -18.15
N LEU A 253 19.03 12.52 -17.82
CA LEU A 253 19.62 12.20 -16.52
C LEU A 253 19.01 12.97 -15.33
N GLU A 254 18.89 14.29 -15.48
CA GLU A 254 18.46 15.19 -14.41
C GLU A 254 17.00 14.95 -14.03
N ASN A 255 16.14 14.63 -15.00
CA ASN A 255 14.73 14.32 -14.74
C ASN A 255 14.53 12.98 -14.02
N ARG A 256 15.42 11.99 -14.25
CA ARG A 256 15.28 10.65 -13.66
C ARG A 256 15.77 10.56 -12.23
N GLN A 257 16.85 11.28 -11.90
CA GLN A 257 17.39 11.30 -10.54
C GLN A 257 16.37 11.81 -9.52
N HIS A 258 15.50 12.74 -9.93
CA HIS A 258 14.51 13.37 -9.06
C HIS A 258 13.54 12.36 -8.42
N TYR A 259 13.21 11.26 -9.10
CA TYR A 259 12.32 10.23 -8.56
C TYR A 259 13.06 8.93 -8.17
N ILE A 260 14.16 8.56 -8.84
CA ILE A 260 14.88 7.32 -8.55
C ILE A 260 15.41 7.30 -7.11
N VAL A 261 16.12 8.35 -6.69
CA VAL A 261 16.75 8.38 -5.37
C VAL A 261 15.70 8.36 -4.26
N PRO A 262 14.64 9.20 -4.30
CA PRO A 262 13.55 9.10 -3.32
C PRO A 262 12.89 7.72 -3.26
N ILE A 263 12.62 7.09 -4.42
CA ILE A 263 12.02 5.74 -4.46
C ILE A 263 12.91 4.72 -3.77
N LEU A 264 14.21 4.69 -4.11
CA LEU A 264 15.14 3.74 -3.52
C LEU A 264 15.37 4.02 -2.04
N LEU A 265 15.47 5.29 -1.65
CA LEU A 265 15.62 5.67 -0.24
C LEU A 265 14.39 5.24 0.57
N SER A 266 13.17 5.46 0.03
CA SER A 266 11.92 4.99 0.62
C SER A 266 11.90 3.46 0.76
N PHE A 267 12.26 2.74 -0.30
CA PHE A 267 12.32 1.28 -0.29
C PHE A 267 13.32 0.73 0.75
N PHE A 268 14.55 1.23 0.79
CA PHE A 268 15.54 0.75 1.76
C PHE A 268 15.27 1.25 3.18
N THR A 269 14.60 2.39 3.36
CA THR A 269 14.12 2.82 4.69
C THR A 269 13.09 1.82 5.23
N PHE A 270 12.17 1.37 4.38
CA PHE A 270 11.22 0.32 4.73
C PHE A 270 11.95 -0.98 5.11
N LEU A 271 12.88 -1.45 4.28
CA LEU A 271 13.64 -2.67 4.57
C LEU A 271 14.47 -2.59 5.86
N SER A 272 15.00 -1.40 6.17
CA SER A 272 15.73 -1.15 7.43
C SER A 272 14.79 -1.28 8.64
N LYS A 273 13.67 -0.56 8.63
CA LYS A 273 12.71 -0.56 9.74
C LYS A 273 12.15 -1.94 10.04
N GLU A 274 11.83 -2.69 9.00
CA GLU A 274 11.31 -4.06 9.10
C GLU A 274 12.43 -5.11 9.29
N GLN A 275 13.70 -4.69 9.34
CA GLN A 275 14.87 -5.57 9.49
C GLN A 275 14.95 -6.68 8.41
N LEU A 276 14.50 -6.36 7.21
CA LEU A 276 14.39 -7.28 6.08
C LEU A 276 15.68 -7.38 5.25
N GLN A 277 16.59 -6.41 5.37
CA GLN A 277 17.86 -6.42 4.65
C GLN A 277 19.02 -5.93 5.56
N PRO A 278 20.08 -6.72 5.79
CA PRO A 278 21.12 -6.44 6.81
C PRO A 278 21.93 -5.15 6.61
N HIS A 279 22.03 -4.66 5.38
CA HIS A 279 22.81 -3.50 4.98
C HIS A 279 21.92 -2.29 4.64
N ALA A 280 20.62 -2.33 4.95
CA ALA A 280 19.66 -1.33 4.50
C ALA A 280 20.01 0.07 5.02
N ASP A 281 20.49 0.19 6.26
CA ASP A 281 20.94 1.45 6.85
C ASP A 281 22.16 2.03 6.12
N GLU A 282 23.15 1.18 5.84
CA GLU A 282 24.34 1.56 5.06
C GLU A 282 23.92 2.04 3.66
N ILE A 283 23.03 1.29 3.01
CA ILE A 283 22.50 1.64 1.70
C ILE A 283 21.75 2.98 1.77
N CYS A 284 20.93 3.22 2.79
CA CYS A 284 20.25 4.50 2.99
C CYS A 284 21.25 5.65 3.15
N HIS A 285 22.32 5.47 3.92
CA HIS A 285 23.38 6.48 4.06
C HIS A 285 24.05 6.80 2.73
N VAL A 286 24.38 5.78 1.94
CA VAL A 286 24.90 5.97 0.57
C VAL A 286 23.88 6.70 -0.30
N LEU A 287 22.60 6.32 -0.22
CA LEU A 287 21.48 6.91 -0.94
C LEU A 287 21.04 8.30 -0.45
N ALA A 288 21.56 8.78 0.68
CA ALA A 288 21.33 10.13 1.19
C ALA A 288 22.56 11.04 1.03
N SER A 289 23.73 10.48 0.71
CA SER A 289 24.97 11.26 0.61
C SER A 289 24.89 12.34 -0.50
N PRO A 290 25.24 13.60 -0.19
CA PRO A 290 25.31 14.69 -1.17
C PRO A 290 26.55 14.62 -2.07
N ASP A 291 27.62 13.94 -1.62
CA ASP A 291 28.86 13.75 -2.38
C ASP A 291 28.79 12.54 -3.33
N ARG A 292 27.59 12.05 -3.61
CA ARG A 292 27.40 10.88 -4.46
C ARG A 292 27.91 11.21 -5.86
N LYS A 293 29.00 10.56 -6.26
CA LYS A 293 29.45 10.54 -7.65
C LYS A 293 28.48 9.64 -8.41
N ILE A 294 27.43 10.26 -8.94
CA ILE A 294 26.52 9.69 -9.91
C ILE A 294 27.15 9.93 -11.28
#